data_AF-A0A329RH98-F1
#
_entry.id   AF-A0A329RH98-F1
#
_cell.length_a   1.000
_cell.length_b   1.000
_cell.length_c   1.000
_cell.angle_alpha   90.00
_cell.angle_beta   90.00
_cell.angle_gamma   90.00
#
_symmetry.space_group_name_H-M   'P 1'
#
loop_
_entity.id
_entity.type
_entity.pdbx_description
1 polymer ?
#
loop_
_entity_poly.entity_id
_entity_poly.type
_entity_poly.pdbx_seq_one_letter_code
_entity_poly.pdbx_strand_id
1 'polypeptide(L)'
;MYGRSVSYTPPYHPELQLIELIWGNMKGWIGRNPAKNVSELEEKVRASKGRIVSEDWKKAYRSIQKEEGKYLQALEDDEIECADIEEVSDDNDASIAKRGTFKILY
;
A
#
# COMPACT_ATOMS: atom_id res chain seq x y z
N MET A 1 -3.89 -23.95 8.54
CA MET A 1 -3.90 -22.60 7.93
C MET A 1 -4.39 -21.60 8.98
N TYR A 2 -3.65 -20.53 9.22
CA TYR A 2 -4.10 -19.43 10.09
C TYR A 2 -4.97 -18.51 9.24
N GLY A 3 -6.27 -18.39 9.52
CA GLY A 3 -7.26 -17.63 8.73
C GLY A 3 -6.98 -16.12 8.67
N ARG A 4 -5.92 -15.73 7.96
CA ARG A 4 -5.50 -14.35 7.74
C ARG A 4 -5.77 -13.98 6.29
N SER A 5 -6.52 -12.91 6.09
CA SER A 5 -6.65 -12.26 4.79
C SER A 5 -5.35 -11.55 4.45
N VAL A 6 -4.90 -11.69 3.21
CA VAL A 6 -3.74 -10.98 2.67
C VAL A 6 -4.27 -9.83 1.83
N SER A 7 -3.94 -8.60 2.21
CA SER A 7 -4.25 -7.43 1.40
C SER A 7 -3.23 -7.31 0.27
N TYR A 8 -3.72 -7.06 -0.95
CA TYR A 8 -2.86 -6.74 -2.08
C TYR A 8 -2.27 -5.33 -1.90
N THR A 9 -0.96 -5.20 -2.10
CA THR A 9 -0.29 -3.90 -2.22
C THR A 9 0.40 -3.85 -3.57
N PRO A 10 0.16 -2.82 -4.39
CA PRO A 10 0.76 -2.74 -5.71
C PRO A 10 2.30 -2.60 -5.60
N PRO A 11 3.06 -3.14 -6.58
CA PRO A 11 4.51 -3.09 -6.57
C PRO A 11 5.03 -1.65 -6.69
N TYR A 12 6.16 -1.34 -6.06
CA TYR A 12 6.80 0.00 -6.10
C TYR A 12 5.99 1.16 -5.48
N HIS A 13 5.01 0.85 -4.61
CA HIS A 13 4.22 1.85 -3.89
C HIS A 13 4.48 1.81 -2.37
N PRO A 14 5.72 2.11 -1.89
CA PRO A 14 6.04 2.09 -0.47
C PRO A 14 5.23 3.13 0.33
N GLU A 15 4.72 4.18 -0.31
CA GLU A 15 3.85 5.18 0.30
C GLU A 15 2.50 4.62 0.76
N LEU A 16 2.06 3.49 0.20
CA LEU A 16 0.85 2.78 0.61
C LEU A 16 1.13 1.76 1.73
N GLN A 17 2.40 1.56 2.10
CA GLN A 17 2.79 0.58 3.11
C GLN A 17 2.96 1.26 4.48
N LEU A 18 2.04 0.98 5.41
CA LEU A 18 2.02 1.60 6.74
C LEU A 18 3.34 1.46 7.51
N ILE A 19 4.00 0.31 7.37
CA ILE A 19 5.27 0.05 8.03
C ILE A 19 6.40 0.96 7.53
N GLU A 20 6.40 1.33 6.25
CA GLU A 20 7.44 2.20 5.67
C GLU A 20 7.35 3.62 6.22
N LEU A 21 6.15 4.13 6.47
CA LEU A 21 5.95 5.44 7.10
C LEU A 21 6.44 5.47 8.55
N ILE A 22 6.11 4.44 9.34
CA ILE A 22 6.58 4.33 10.73
C ILE A 22 8.10 4.14 10.75
N TRP A 23 8.63 3.31 9.86
CA TRP A 23 10.06 3.11 9.72
C TRP A 23 10.79 4.40 9.29
N GLY A 24 10.18 5.20 8.41
CA GLY A 24 10.64 6.54 8.05
C GLY A 24 10.78 7.45 9.27
N ASN A 25 9.81 7.46 10.18
CA ASN A 25 9.88 8.22 11.43
C ASN A 25 11.05 7.76 12.32
N MET A 26 11.18 6.44 12.51
CA MET A 26 12.28 5.85 13.28
C MET A 26 13.65 6.22 12.68
N LYS A 27 13.82 6.02 11.36
CA LYS A 27 15.04 6.40 10.63
C LYS A 27 15.33 7.90 10.76
N GLY A 28 14.31 8.75 10.63
CA GLY A 28 14.46 10.19 10.79
C GLY A 28 14.99 10.58 12.17
N TRP A 29 14.58 9.86 13.22
CA TRP A 29 15.14 10.06 14.56
C TRP A 29 16.61 9.62 14.67
N ILE A 30 16.93 8.43 14.18
CA ILE A 30 18.30 7.90 14.19
C ILE A 30 19.23 8.79 13.34
N GLY A 31 18.75 9.28 12.20
CA GLY A 31 19.52 10.12 11.28
C GLY A 31 19.93 11.47 11.87
N ARG A 32 19.21 12.01 12.86
CA ARG A 32 19.60 13.25 13.56
C ARG A 32 20.87 13.07 14.40
N ASN A 33 21.12 11.87 14.88
CA ASN A 33 22.35 11.50 15.56
C ASN A 33 22.75 10.08 15.13
N PRO A 34 23.44 9.92 14.00
CA PRO A 34 23.76 8.62 13.42
C PRO A 34 24.54 7.72 14.38
N ALA A 35 24.35 6.40 14.27
CA ALA A 35 25.16 5.43 15.00
C ALA A 35 26.56 5.31 14.38
N LYS A 36 27.57 5.04 15.20
CA LYS A 36 28.97 4.84 14.77
C LYS A 36 29.30 3.36 14.52
N ASN A 37 28.51 2.46 15.08
CA ASN A 37 28.69 1.02 14.96
C ASN A 37 27.34 0.29 15.07
N VAL A 38 27.33 -1.01 14.78
CA VAL A 38 26.11 -1.83 14.76
C VAL A 38 25.47 -1.95 16.15
N SER A 39 26.26 -2.09 17.22
CA SER A 39 25.75 -2.17 18.58
C SER A 39 24.98 -0.91 18.99
N GLU A 40 25.55 0.27 18.71
CA GLU A 40 24.88 1.56 18.93
C GLU A 40 23.62 1.70 18.04
N LEU A 41 23.67 1.19 16.80
CA LEU A 41 22.51 1.19 15.90
C LEU A 41 21.36 0.35 16.47
N GLU A 42 21.64 -0.85 16.97
CA GLU A 42 20.64 -1.71 17.60
C GLU A 42 19.98 -1.06 18.82
N GLU A 43 20.78 -0.40 19.67
CA GLU A 43 20.28 0.37 20.81
C GLU A 43 19.36 1.50 20.36
N LYS A 44 19.75 2.25 19.32
CA LYS A 44 18.94 3.34 18.75
C LYS A 44 17.66 2.83 18.09
N VAL A 45 17.68 1.68 17.41
CA VAL A 45 16.47 1.06 16.86
C VAL A 45 15.52 0.65 17.99
N ARG A 46 16.03 0.03 19.05
CA ARG A 46 15.22 -0.34 20.24
C ARG A 46 14.63 0.89 20.92
N ALA A 47 15.42 1.95 21.09
CA ALA A 47 14.98 3.21 21.68
C ALA A 47 13.93 3.91 20.80
N SER A 48 14.13 3.97 19.49
CA SER A 48 13.17 4.60 18.56
C SER A 48 11.84 3.85 18.52
N LYS A 49 11.84 2.52 18.61
CA LYS A 49 10.61 1.73 18.72
C LYS A 49 9.78 2.14 19.93
N GLY A 50 10.41 2.40 21.08
CA GLY A 50 9.73 2.87 22.30
C GLY A 50 9.16 4.29 22.20
N ARG A 51 9.54 5.06 21.19
CA ARG A 51 9.04 6.43 20.95
C ARG A 51 7.80 6.45 20.05
N ILE A 52 7.52 5.38 19.31
CA ILE A 52 6.35 5.30 18.44
C ILE A 52 5.11 5.12 19.30
N VAL A 53 4.20 6.08 19.26
CA VAL A 53 2.94 6.08 20.00
C VAL A 53 1.75 5.86 19.06
N SER A 54 0.56 5.62 19.63
CA SER A 54 -0.67 5.39 18.86
C SER A 54 -1.01 6.53 17.89
N GLU A 55 -0.68 7.77 18.24
CA GLU A 55 -0.89 8.93 17.36
C GLU A 55 -0.01 8.90 16.10
N ASP A 56 1.21 8.34 16.18
CA ASP A 56 2.07 8.15 15.01
C ASP A 56 1.42 7.17 14.01
N TRP A 57 0.84 6.09 14.53
CA TRP A 57 0.10 5.11 13.71
C TRP A 57 -1.13 5.73 13.06
N LYS A 58 -1.93 6.48 13.81
CA LYS A 58 -3.10 7.18 13.26
C LYS A 58 -2.69 8.19 12.19
N LYS A 59 -1.58 8.90 12.39
CA LYS A 59 -1.05 9.85 11.40
C LYS A 59 -0.59 9.15 10.14
N ALA A 60 0.15 8.05 10.26
CA ALA A 60 0.58 7.24 9.13
C ALA A 60 -0.61 6.67 8.34
N TYR A 61 -1.62 6.16 9.05
CA TYR A 61 -2.86 5.67 8.45
C TYR A 61 -3.58 6.76 7.64
N ARG A 62 -3.78 7.95 8.22
CA ARG A 62 -4.38 9.09 7.49
C ARG A 62 -3.56 9.52 6.27
N SER A 63 -2.23 9.39 6.33
CA SER A 63 -1.36 9.67 5.18
C SER A 63 -1.62 8.68 4.04
N ILE A 64 -1.77 7.40 4.36
CA ILE A 64 -2.07 6.36 3.36
C ILE A 64 -3.43 6.61 2.72
N GLN A 65 -4.47 6.86 3.52
CA GLN A 65 -5.80 7.15 2.97
C GLN A 65 -5.79 8.31 1.98
N LYS A 66 -4.95 9.33 2.25
CA LYS A 66 -4.77 10.45 1.33
C LYS A 66 -4.07 10.03 0.04
N GLU A 67 -3.01 9.21 0.11
CA GLU A 67 -2.33 8.70 -1.09
C GLU A 67 -3.22 7.75 -1.89
N GLU A 68 -3.94 6.84 -1.23
CA GLU A 68 -4.95 5.97 -1.85
C GLU A 68 -6.01 6.78 -2.60
N GLY A 69 -6.51 7.87 -1.99
CA GLY A 69 -7.45 8.77 -2.64
C GLY A 69 -6.93 9.37 -3.95
N LYS A 70 -5.62 9.66 -4.04
CA LYS A 70 -5.02 10.16 -5.30
C LYS A 70 -4.99 9.08 -6.38
N TYR A 71 -4.70 7.82 -6.00
CA TYR A 71 -4.72 6.71 -6.93
C TYR A 71 -6.13 6.45 -7.46
N LEU A 72 -7.13 6.48 -6.58
CA LEU A 72 -8.54 6.33 -6.98
C LEU A 72 -8.97 7.47 -7.90
N GLN A 73 -8.65 8.72 -7.57
CA GLN A 73 -8.95 9.86 -8.42
C GLN A 73 -8.25 9.74 -9.79
N ALA A 74 -6.98 9.34 -9.82
CA ALA A 74 -6.28 9.14 -11.07
C ALA A 74 -6.94 8.07 -11.94
N LEU A 75 -7.48 6.99 -11.36
CA LEU A 75 -8.21 5.96 -12.10
C LEU A 75 -9.57 6.47 -12.64
N GLU A 76 -10.23 7.37 -11.93
CA GLU A 76 -11.45 8.04 -12.40
C GLU A 76 -11.15 9.02 -13.54
N ASP A 77 -10.00 9.73 -13.46
CA ASP A 77 -9.55 10.67 -14.50
C ASP A 77 -9.01 9.95 -15.76
N ASP A 78 -8.40 8.76 -15.60
CA ASP A 78 -7.88 7.90 -16.68
C ASP A 78 -8.93 6.92 -17.23
N GLU A 79 -10.23 7.18 -17.05
CA GLU A 79 -11.29 6.44 -17.74
C GLU A 79 -11.22 6.74 -19.25
N ILE A 80 -10.24 6.10 -19.90
CA ILE A 80 -10.09 5.95 -21.33
C ILE A 80 -11.37 5.29 -21.81
N GLU A 81 -12.07 5.94 -22.76
CA GLU A 81 -13.08 5.28 -23.59
C GLU A 81 -12.51 3.94 -24.01
N CYS A 82 -13.05 2.85 -23.46
CA CYS A 82 -12.80 1.53 -24.01
C CYS A 82 -13.29 1.63 -25.46
N ALA A 83 -12.37 1.87 -26.41
CA ALA A 83 -12.68 1.79 -27.82
C ALA A 83 -13.35 0.44 -28.00
N ASP A 84 -14.61 0.45 -28.39
CA ASP A 84 -15.40 -0.74 -28.67
C ASP A 84 -14.51 -1.65 -29.51
N ILE A 85 -14.04 -2.75 -28.93
CA ILE A 85 -13.51 -3.82 -29.75
C ILE A 85 -14.75 -4.28 -30.50
N GLU A 86 -14.85 -3.89 -31.77
CA GLU A 86 -15.86 -4.45 -32.66
C GLU A 86 -15.76 -5.97 -32.51
N GLU A 87 -16.79 -6.56 -31.89
CA GLU A 87 -16.95 -8.00 -31.88
C GLU A 87 -17.08 -8.42 -33.34
N VAL A 88 -15.99 -8.89 -33.94
CA VAL A 88 -16.07 -9.80 -35.07
C VAL A 88 -16.63 -11.08 -34.49
N SER A 89 -17.96 -11.17 -34.51
CA SER A 89 -18.70 -12.39 -34.28
C SER A 89 -18.29 -13.40 -35.36
N ASP A 90 -17.57 -14.43 -34.96
CA ASP A 90 -17.66 -15.70 -35.66
C ASP A 90 -17.90 -16.80 -34.61
N ASP A 91 -19.12 -17.34 -34.67
CA ASP A 91 -19.68 -18.36 -33.79
C ASP A 91 -18.74 -19.57 -33.68
N ASN A 92 -18.25 -19.91 -32.47
CA ASN A 92 -18.56 -21.22 -31.85
C ASN A 92 -17.96 -21.45 -30.45
N ASP A 93 -18.78 -22.13 -29.66
CA ASP A 93 -18.52 -22.94 -28.45
C ASP A 93 -18.35 -22.24 -27.08
N ALA A 94 -19.41 -22.40 -26.28
CA ALA A 94 -19.63 -21.77 -25.00
C ALA A 94 -18.91 -22.52 -23.86
N SER A 95 -17.99 -21.83 -23.18
CA SER A 95 -17.69 -22.13 -21.78
C SER A 95 -17.67 -20.85 -20.95
N ILE A 96 -18.58 -20.80 -19.97
CA ILE A 96 -18.91 -19.65 -19.14
C ILE A 96 -17.73 -19.33 -18.21
N ALA A 97 -16.94 -18.32 -18.54
CA ALA A 97 -16.03 -17.68 -17.59
C ALA A 97 -16.80 -16.61 -16.80
N LYS A 98 -17.18 -16.94 -15.57
CA LYS A 98 -17.81 -15.99 -14.65
C LYS A 98 -16.85 -14.82 -14.40
N ARG A 99 -17.23 -13.61 -14.85
CA ARG A 99 -16.59 -12.33 -14.46
C ARG A 99 -16.61 -12.23 -12.93
N GLY A 100 -15.45 -12.46 -12.32
CA GLY A 100 -15.25 -12.25 -10.89
C GLY A 100 -15.34 -10.76 -10.59
N THR A 101 -16.37 -10.36 -9.85
CA THR A 101 -16.52 -8.99 -9.33
C THR A 101 -15.47 -8.78 -8.25
N PHE A 102 -14.47 -7.93 -8.50
CA PHE A 102 -13.57 -7.46 -7.45
C PHE A 102 -14.33 -6.49 -6.54
N LYS A 103 -14.66 -6.96 -5.35
CA LYS A 103 -15.30 -6.13 -4.32
C LYS A 103 -14.20 -5.56 -3.43
N ILE A 104 -13.86 -4.30 -3.61
CA ILE A 104 -13.05 -3.54 -2.66
C ILE A 104 -13.98 -3.24 -1.48
N LEU A 105 -13.70 -3.85 -0.32
CA LEU A 105 -14.47 -3.64 0.90
C LEU A 105 -13.99 -2.34 1.56
N TYR A 106 -14.89 -1.36 1.67
CA TYR A 106 -14.74 -0.18 2.52
C TYR A 106 -14.83 -0.54 4.00
#